data_AF-A0A8D8LR62-F1
#
_entry.id   AF-A0A8D8LR62-F1
#
_cell.length_a   1.000
_cell.length_b   1.000
_cell.length_c   1.000
_cell.angle_alpha   90.00
_cell.angle_beta   90.00
_cell.angle_gamma   90.00
#
_symmetry.space_group_name_H-M   'P 1'
#
loop_
_entity.id
_entity.type
_entity.pdbx_description
1 polymer ?
#
loop_
_entity_poly.entity_id
_entity_poly.type
_entity_poly.pdbx_seq_one_letter_code
_entity_poly.pdbx_strand_id
1 'polypeptide(L)'
;MAKNKAVRSYDDDDEFTSCNWVEYTLVIVLASLLLLAALVLVIFWSIHFREGYVLNAEDWKTKPAKQFNYHPTLMILGFITFSGFSMLLYRISRCCRHIWVKLFHTILHAIAVPCIAFAALAIYENKNIQTPPQKHFYSLHSWMGFITVGLFGLQFVVGFFSFLVLLCCEGATAACRAAMVPLHASFGLITFMMAIATCLTGLTQRIYLTIGNEKYSSWTDPLDLESIIINSLAMVLVALGILFSYLLHRDSLKNSREALLSERL
;
A
#
# COMPACT_ATOMS: atom_id res chain seq x y z
N MET A 1 29.53 51.29 10.57
CA MET A 1 28.61 50.60 11.50
C MET A 1 28.24 49.27 10.87
N ALA A 2 29.03 48.22 11.12
CA ALA A 2 28.85 46.91 10.51
C ALA A 2 27.78 46.13 11.29
N LYS A 3 26.74 45.65 10.58
CA LYS A 3 25.72 44.76 11.16
C LYS A 3 26.35 43.40 11.42
N ASN A 4 26.41 43.02 12.69
CA ASN A 4 26.78 41.68 13.15
C ASN A 4 25.82 40.67 12.51
N LYS A 5 26.33 39.82 11.61
CA LYS A 5 25.62 38.66 11.09
C LYS A 5 25.70 37.62 12.19
N ALA A 6 24.59 37.40 12.91
CA ALA A 6 24.50 36.33 13.89
C ALA A 6 24.86 35.01 13.18
N VAL A 7 25.97 34.40 13.61
CA VAL A 7 26.35 33.05 13.22
C VAL A 7 25.33 32.14 13.89
N ARG A 8 24.40 31.61 13.10
CA ARG A 8 23.46 30.57 13.54
C ARG A 8 24.30 29.34 13.89
N SER A 9 24.24 28.91 15.15
CA SER A 9 25.02 27.78 15.65
C SER A 9 24.53 26.50 14.98
N TYR A 10 25.45 25.58 14.67
CA TYR A 10 25.13 24.27 14.11
C TYR A 10 24.29 23.40 15.06
N ASP A 11 24.24 23.77 16.34
CA ASP A 11 23.50 23.09 17.40
C ASP A 11 22.00 23.47 17.44
N ASP A 12 21.54 24.46 16.66
CA ASP A 12 20.14 24.88 16.65
C ASP A 12 19.23 23.97 15.78
N ASP A 13 19.81 23.08 14.96
CA ASP A 13 19.07 22.15 14.09
C ASP A 13 18.78 20.78 14.76
N ASP A 14 19.26 20.57 15.99
CA ASP A 14 19.14 19.30 16.74
C ASP A 14 17.93 19.25 17.69
N GLU A 15 16.98 20.19 17.61
CA GLU A 15 15.77 20.15 18.43
C GLU A 15 14.67 19.25 17.84
N PHE A 16 15.03 18.03 17.44
CA PHE A 16 14.07 16.93 17.40
C PHE A 16 13.77 16.53 18.84
N THR A 17 12.90 17.30 19.50
CA THR A 17 12.53 17.12 20.92
C THR A 17 12.15 15.65 21.22
N SER A 18 12.40 15.18 22.45
CA SER A 18 12.10 13.79 22.86
C SER A 18 10.65 13.38 22.57
N CYS A 19 9.70 14.32 22.61
CA CYS A 19 8.30 14.10 22.24
C CYS A 19 8.13 13.76 20.74
N ASN A 20 8.86 14.46 19.86
CA ASN A 20 8.88 14.17 18.42
C ASN A 20 9.49 12.79 18.11
N TRP A 21 10.48 12.33 18.88
CA TRP A 21 11.07 10.98 18.76
C TRP A 21 10.10 9.88 19.15
N VAL A 22 9.37 10.08 20.24
CA VAL A 22 8.34 9.13 20.69
C VAL A 22 7.22 9.08 19.65
N GLU A 23 6.72 10.22 19.20
CA GLU A 23 5.69 10.29 18.16
C GLU A 23 6.13 9.58 16.86
N TYR A 24 7.31 9.91 16.35
CA TYR A 24 7.87 9.31 15.15
C TYR A 24 7.98 7.78 15.28
N THR A 25 8.56 7.31 16.39
CA THR A 25 8.75 5.88 16.63
C THR A 25 7.42 5.16 16.71
N LEU A 26 6.45 5.71 17.45
CA LEU A 26 5.12 5.13 17.59
C LEU A 26 4.41 5.01 16.26
N VAL A 27 4.40 6.09 15.45
CA VAL A 27 3.70 6.12 14.16
C VAL A 27 4.30 5.12 13.17
N ILE A 28 5.64 5.04 13.09
CA ILE A 28 6.35 4.14 12.17
C ILE A 28 6.18 2.68 12.57
N VAL A 29 6.33 2.37 13.86
CA VAL A 29 6.16 1.01 14.39
C VAL A 29 4.72 0.57 14.22
N LEU A 30 3.75 1.41 14.57
CA LEU A 30 2.33 1.11 14.40
C LEU A 30 1.97 0.87 12.93
N ALA A 31 2.45 1.71 12.00
CA ALA A 31 2.23 1.52 10.58
C ALA A 31 2.79 0.17 10.11
N SER A 32 4.02 -0.16 10.51
CA SER A 32 4.67 -1.42 10.15
C SER A 32 3.91 -2.63 10.70
N LEU A 33 3.46 -2.57 11.95
CA LEU A 33 2.66 -3.63 12.58
C LEU A 33 1.32 -3.80 11.88
N LEU A 34 0.63 -2.72 11.54
CA LEU A 34 -0.66 -2.78 10.83
C LEU A 34 -0.51 -3.33 9.40
N LEU A 35 0.57 -3.00 8.68
CA LEU A 35 0.85 -3.55 7.35
C LEU A 35 1.05 -5.08 7.39
N LEU A 36 1.76 -5.57 8.42
CA LEU A 36 1.96 -7.00 8.63
C LEU A 36 0.69 -7.67 9.14
N ALA A 37 -0.06 -7.02 10.04
CA ALA A 37 -1.32 -7.53 10.55
C ALA A 37 -2.35 -7.73 9.42
N ALA A 38 -2.44 -6.79 8.47
CA ALA A 38 -3.31 -6.94 7.30
C ALA A 38 -2.98 -8.22 6.50
N LEU A 39 -1.69 -8.46 6.26
CA LEU A 39 -1.22 -9.64 5.54
C LEU A 39 -1.48 -10.93 6.34
N VAL A 40 -1.17 -10.94 7.63
CA VAL A 40 -1.38 -12.11 8.50
C VAL A 40 -2.86 -12.44 8.59
N LEU A 41 -3.73 -11.45 8.76
CA LEU A 41 -5.17 -11.66 8.85
C LEU A 41 -5.77 -12.20 7.56
N VAL A 42 -5.37 -11.70 6.37
CA VAL A 42 -5.91 -12.24 5.10
C VAL A 42 -5.43 -13.67 4.83
N ILE A 43 -4.19 -14.00 5.21
CA ILE A 43 -3.66 -15.37 5.08
C ILE A 43 -4.36 -16.29 6.07
N PHE A 44 -4.49 -15.87 7.33
CA PHE A 44 -5.21 -16.62 8.35
C PHE A 44 -6.66 -16.87 7.93
N TRP A 45 -7.34 -15.83 7.44
CA TRP A 45 -8.69 -15.96 6.90
C TRP A 45 -8.78 -16.99 5.78
N SER A 46 -7.86 -16.89 4.81
CA SER A 46 -7.82 -17.78 3.65
C SER A 46 -7.59 -19.25 4.04
N ILE A 47 -6.66 -19.51 4.96
CA ILE A 47 -6.31 -20.86 5.39
C ILE A 47 -7.37 -21.45 6.32
N HIS A 48 -7.81 -20.70 7.32
CA HIS A 48 -8.67 -21.21 8.38
C HIS A 48 -10.14 -21.32 7.96
N PHE A 49 -10.66 -20.35 7.19
CA PHE A 49 -12.08 -20.30 6.83
C PHE A 49 -12.38 -20.57 5.36
N ARG A 50 -11.37 -20.51 4.46
CA ARG A 50 -11.57 -20.63 3.00
C ARG A 50 -10.77 -21.78 2.36
N GLU A 51 -10.43 -22.80 3.15
CA GLU A 51 -9.77 -24.03 2.69
C GLU A 51 -8.36 -23.86 2.08
N GLY A 52 -7.74 -22.69 2.25
CA GLY A 52 -6.39 -22.38 1.77
C GLY A 52 -6.28 -22.12 0.27
N TYR A 53 -5.11 -22.40 -0.29
CA TYR A 53 -4.77 -22.08 -1.68
C TYR A 53 -4.68 -23.33 -2.56
N VAL A 54 -4.78 -23.13 -3.87
CA VAL A 54 -4.48 -24.19 -4.84
C VAL A 54 -2.96 -24.41 -4.88
N LEU A 55 -2.49 -25.61 -4.56
CA LEU A 55 -1.05 -25.93 -4.57
C LEU A 55 -0.62 -26.74 -5.80
N ASN A 56 -1.55 -27.46 -6.42
CA ASN A 56 -1.31 -28.30 -7.59
C ASN A 56 -1.96 -27.70 -8.84
N ALA A 57 -1.28 -27.79 -9.99
CA ALA A 57 -1.79 -27.24 -11.25
C ALA A 57 -3.13 -27.87 -11.69
N GLU A 58 -3.35 -29.15 -11.39
CA GLU A 58 -4.58 -29.88 -11.70
C GLU A 58 -5.81 -29.29 -11.00
N ASP A 59 -5.60 -28.73 -9.80
CA ASP A 59 -6.67 -28.17 -8.97
C ASP A 59 -7.08 -26.75 -9.38
N TRP A 60 -6.29 -26.09 -10.23
CA TRP A 60 -6.46 -24.67 -10.57
C TRP A 60 -7.81 -24.35 -11.21
N LYS A 61 -8.30 -25.24 -12.08
CA LYS A 61 -9.59 -25.07 -12.77
C LYS A 61 -10.75 -25.81 -12.10
N THR A 62 -10.48 -26.67 -11.13
CA THR A 62 -11.49 -27.53 -10.48
C THR A 62 -11.90 -27.03 -9.10
N LYS A 63 -11.05 -26.23 -8.44
CA LYS A 63 -11.29 -25.68 -7.09
C LYS A 63 -11.39 -24.14 -7.11
N PRO A 64 -12.48 -23.56 -7.70
CA PRO A 64 -12.64 -22.12 -7.79
C PRO A 64 -12.63 -21.41 -6.43
N ALA A 65 -13.14 -22.04 -5.36
CA ALA A 65 -13.12 -21.43 -4.03
C ALA A 65 -11.69 -21.14 -3.53
N LYS A 66 -10.77 -22.09 -3.70
CA LYS A 66 -9.36 -21.96 -3.30
C LYS A 66 -8.57 -21.06 -4.25
N GLN A 67 -8.88 -21.12 -5.55
CA GLN A 67 -8.26 -20.26 -6.55
C GLN A 67 -8.57 -18.77 -6.27
N PHE A 68 -9.80 -18.47 -5.85
CA PHE A 68 -10.21 -17.11 -5.49
C PHE A 68 -9.34 -16.51 -4.38
N ASN A 69 -8.88 -17.31 -3.40
CA ASN A 69 -8.13 -16.80 -2.24
C ASN A 69 -6.80 -16.12 -2.61
N TYR A 70 -6.23 -16.42 -3.79
CA TYR A 70 -5.09 -15.68 -4.32
C TYR A 70 -5.40 -14.20 -4.52
N HIS A 71 -6.63 -13.86 -4.92
CA HIS A 71 -7.01 -12.48 -5.21
C HIS A 71 -6.88 -11.55 -3.98
N PRO A 72 -7.63 -11.73 -2.87
CA PRO A 72 -7.51 -10.83 -1.72
C PRO A 72 -6.11 -10.87 -1.09
N THR A 73 -5.47 -12.05 -1.05
CA THR A 73 -4.13 -12.20 -0.46
C THR A 73 -3.07 -11.40 -1.20
N LEU A 74 -3.01 -11.54 -2.52
CA LEU A 74 -1.99 -10.89 -3.32
C LEU A 74 -2.31 -9.41 -3.59
N MET A 75 -3.59 -9.03 -3.61
CA MET A 75 -3.95 -7.60 -3.60
C MET A 75 -3.47 -6.93 -2.32
N ILE A 76 -3.67 -7.53 -1.14
CA ILE A 76 -3.14 -7.00 0.12
C ILE A 76 -1.60 -7.04 0.13
N LEU A 77 -0.98 -8.14 -0.29
CA LEU A 77 0.49 -8.22 -0.32
C LEU A 77 1.11 -7.15 -1.23
N GLY A 78 0.59 -6.96 -2.44
CA GLY A 78 1.12 -5.99 -3.41
C GLY A 78 0.74 -4.55 -3.10
N PHE A 79 -0.57 -4.25 -3.06
CA PHE A 79 -1.05 -2.88 -2.91
C PHE A 79 -0.96 -2.33 -1.49
N ILE A 80 -1.06 -3.19 -0.47
CA ILE A 80 -1.04 -2.73 0.92
C ILE A 80 0.35 -2.93 1.51
N THR A 81 0.83 -4.17 1.60
CA THR A 81 2.07 -4.47 2.33
C THR A 81 3.31 -3.93 1.62
N PHE A 82 3.61 -4.38 0.40
CA PHE A 82 4.82 -3.93 -0.31
C PHE A 82 4.77 -2.44 -0.64
N SER A 83 3.64 -1.94 -1.13
CA SER A 83 3.50 -0.51 -1.43
C SER A 83 3.54 0.37 -0.18
N GLY A 84 2.92 -0.08 0.93
CA GLY A 84 2.97 0.63 2.21
C GLY A 84 4.40 0.69 2.79
N PHE A 85 5.12 -0.43 2.81
CA PHE A 85 6.53 -0.44 3.23
C PHE A 85 7.40 0.42 2.30
N SER A 86 7.13 0.40 0.99
CA SER A 86 7.81 1.26 0.02
C SER A 86 7.63 2.75 0.30
N MET A 87 6.44 3.17 0.70
CA MET A 87 6.16 4.54 1.11
C MET A 87 6.82 4.90 2.46
N LEU A 88 6.91 3.95 3.39
CA LEU A 88 7.58 4.13 4.68
C LEU A 88 9.12 4.22 4.57
N LEU A 89 9.73 3.63 3.54
CA LEU A 89 11.19 3.58 3.38
C LEU A 89 11.85 4.97 3.49
N TYR A 90 11.25 6.00 2.86
CA TYR A 90 11.76 7.38 2.91
C TYR A 90 11.63 8.05 4.28
N ARG A 91 10.85 7.47 5.19
CA ARG A 91 10.73 7.93 6.59
C ARG A 91 11.68 7.14 7.48
N ILE A 92 11.74 5.81 7.34
CA ILE A 92 12.58 4.93 8.17
C ILE A 92 14.07 5.13 7.89
N SER A 93 14.45 5.31 6.62
CA SER A 93 15.86 5.26 6.19
C SER A 93 16.58 6.60 6.32
N ARG A 94 16.47 7.28 7.47
CA ARG A 94 17.05 8.63 7.70
C ARG A 94 18.58 8.68 7.56
N CYS A 95 19.25 7.57 7.84
CA CYS A 95 20.72 7.45 7.81
C CYS A 95 21.27 6.88 6.49
N CYS A 96 20.42 6.45 5.55
CA CYS A 96 20.85 5.81 4.32
C CYS A 96 21.12 6.82 3.20
N ARG A 97 21.98 6.48 2.24
CA ARG A 97 22.16 7.30 1.02
C ARG A 97 20.87 7.27 0.21
N HIS A 98 20.44 8.43 -0.27
CA HIS A 98 19.16 8.61 -0.97
C HIS A 98 18.98 7.68 -2.19
N ILE A 99 20.07 7.35 -2.89
CA ILE A 99 20.04 6.40 -4.01
C ILE A 99 19.58 5.00 -3.59
N TRP A 100 20.00 4.52 -2.41
CA TRP A 100 19.60 3.20 -1.92
C TRP A 100 18.13 3.18 -1.51
N VAL A 101 17.66 4.24 -0.85
CA VAL A 101 16.25 4.38 -0.48
C VAL A 101 15.36 4.37 -1.73
N LYS A 102 15.78 5.08 -2.77
CA LYS A 102 15.10 5.10 -4.07
C LYS A 102 15.09 3.72 -4.74
N LEU A 103 16.22 3.02 -4.76
CA LEU A 103 16.31 1.67 -5.32
C LEU A 103 15.40 0.69 -4.57
N PHE A 104 15.43 0.68 -3.24
CA PHE A 104 14.55 -0.18 -2.46
C PHE A 104 13.07 0.16 -2.64
N HIS A 105 12.72 1.44 -2.71
CA HIS A 105 11.36 1.88 -3.03
C HIS A 105 10.90 1.34 -4.39
N THR A 106 11.74 1.47 -5.43
CA THR A 106 11.44 0.91 -6.75
C THR A 106 11.35 -0.62 -6.72
N ILE A 107 12.25 -1.31 -6.03
CA ILE A 107 12.22 -2.78 -5.92
C ILE A 107 10.94 -3.26 -5.24
N LEU A 108 10.51 -2.62 -4.14
CA LEU A 108 9.27 -3.00 -3.45
C LEU A 108 8.03 -2.80 -4.32
N HIS A 109 7.95 -1.72 -5.11
CA HIS A 109 6.86 -1.57 -6.07
C HIS A 109 7.00 -2.56 -7.25
N ALA A 110 8.21 -2.86 -7.69
CA ALA A 110 8.45 -3.82 -8.78
C ALA A 110 8.02 -5.24 -8.40
N ILE A 111 8.24 -5.68 -7.16
CA ILE A 111 7.75 -6.98 -6.68
C ILE A 111 6.23 -6.97 -6.42
N ALA A 112 5.61 -5.81 -6.20
CA ALA A 112 4.15 -5.71 -6.10
C ALA A 112 3.44 -5.94 -7.46
N VAL A 113 4.09 -5.57 -8.58
CA VAL A 113 3.54 -5.76 -9.93
C VAL A 113 3.13 -7.22 -10.22
N PRO A 114 4.00 -8.24 -10.08
CA PRO A 114 3.60 -9.62 -10.33
C PRO A 114 2.53 -10.11 -9.36
N CYS A 115 2.52 -9.66 -8.10
CA CYS A 115 1.45 -9.99 -7.15
C CYS A 115 0.09 -9.50 -7.65
N ILE A 116 -0.01 -8.22 -8.04
CA ILE A 116 -1.24 -7.60 -8.51
C ILE A 116 -1.70 -8.23 -9.84
N ALA A 117 -0.76 -8.47 -10.77
CA ALA A 117 -1.06 -9.09 -12.04
C ALA A 117 -1.59 -10.52 -11.87
N PHE A 118 -0.94 -11.33 -11.03
CA PHE A 118 -1.41 -12.69 -10.75
C PHE A 118 -2.75 -12.69 -10.01
N ALA A 119 -2.96 -11.78 -9.05
CA ALA A 119 -4.25 -11.60 -8.38
C ALA A 119 -5.40 -11.26 -9.35
N ALA A 120 -5.13 -10.42 -10.36
CA ALA A 120 -6.08 -10.05 -11.39
C ALA A 120 -6.37 -11.21 -12.36
N LEU A 121 -5.33 -11.96 -12.75
CA LEU A 121 -5.50 -13.18 -13.57
C LEU A 121 -6.31 -14.24 -12.82
N ALA A 122 -5.99 -14.47 -11.54
CA ALA A 122 -6.68 -15.45 -10.71
C ALA A 122 -8.19 -15.16 -10.63
N ILE A 123 -8.59 -13.90 -10.39
CA ILE A 123 -10.03 -13.55 -10.36
C ILE A 123 -10.69 -13.61 -11.74
N TYR A 124 -9.96 -13.25 -12.80
CA TYR A 124 -10.46 -13.34 -14.17
C TYR A 124 -10.79 -14.79 -14.55
N GLU A 125 -9.84 -15.69 -14.35
CA GLU A 125 -10.04 -17.12 -14.62
C GLU A 125 -11.10 -17.73 -13.69
N ASN A 126 -11.09 -17.35 -12.41
CA ASN A 126 -12.06 -17.82 -11.44
C ASN A 126 -13.51 -17.56 -11.86
N LYS A 127 -13.80 -16.37 -12.38
CA LYS A 127 -15.13 -16.02 -12.86
C LYS A 127 -15.54 -16.80 -14.09
N ASN A 128 -14.58 -17.14 -14.97
CA ASN A 128 -14.83 -17.91 -16.18
C ASN A 128 -15.13 -19.40 -15.89
N ILE A 129 -14.50 -19.99 -14.87
CA ILE A 129 -14.68 -21.42 -14.53
C ILE A 129 -15.90 -21.70 -13.65
N GLN A 130 -16.55 -20.68 -13.11
CA GLN A 130 -17.80 -20.85 -12.35
C GLN A 130 -18.94 -21.32 -13.26
N THR A 131 -19.92 -22.02 -12.67
CA THR A 131 -21.09 -22.54 -13.38
C THR A 131 -22.38 -22.00 -12.75
N PRO A 132 -23.10 -21.08 -13.43
CA PRO A 132 -22.73 -20.42 -14.68
C PRO A 132 -21.55 -19.44 -14.52
N PRO A 133 -20.86 -19.06 -15.62
CA PRO A 133 -19.78 -18.08 -15.56
C PRO A 133 -20.26 -16.75 -14.97
N GLN A 134 -19.44 -16.17 -14.08
CA GLN A 134 -19.75 -14.89 -13.47
C GLN A 134 -19.38 -13.72 -14.40
N LYS A 135 -20.22 -12.69 -14.42
CA LYS A 135 -19.95 -11.47 -15.20
C LYS A 135 -18.71 -10.74 -14.67
N HIS A 136 -17.93 -10.21 -15.60
CA HIS A 136 -16.79 -9.34 -15.31
C HIS A 136 -17.24 -7.89 -15.12
N PHE A 137 -16.46 -7.11 -14.37
CA PHE A 137 -16.58 -5.64 -14.25
C PHE A 137 -17.98 -5.05 -13.98
N TYR A 138 -18.87 -5.78 -13.30
CA TYR A 138 -20.22 -5.28 -12.98
C TYR A 138 -20.32 -4.60 -11.61
N SER A 139 -19.36 -4.83 -10.70
CA SER A 139 -19.41 -4.32 -9.33
C SER A 139 -18.59 -3.04 -9.17
N LEU A 140 -18.98 -2.17 -8.24
CA LEU A 140 -18.22 -0.97 -7.89
C LEU A 140 -16.76 -1.31 -7.53
N HIS A 141 -16.56 -2.37 -6.73
CA HIS A 141 -15.23 -2.89 -6.41
C HIS A 141 -14.37 -3.11 -7.66
N SER A 142 -14.91 -3.75 -8.71
CA SER A 142 -14.15 -4.02 -9.93
C SER A 142 -13.80 -2.77 -10.75
N TRP A 143 -14.65 -1.73 -10.74
CA TRP A 143 -14.35 -0.45 -11.37
C TRP A 143 -13.26 0.32 -10.59
N MET A 144 -13.38 0.37 -9.26
CA MET A 144 -12.36 0.98 -8.40
C MET A 144 -11.02 0.24 -8.51
N GLY A 145 -11.04 -1.09 -8.56
CA GLY A 145 -9.84 -1.91 -8.76
C GLY A 145 -9.17 -1.66 -10.11
N PHE A 146 -9.94 -1.56 -11.19
CA PHE A 146 -9.40 -1.24 -12.51
C PHE A 146 -8.68 0.13 -12.52
N ILE A 147 -9.31 1.15 -11.96
CA ILE A 147 -8.70 2.49 -11.83
C ILE A 147 -7.45 2.42 -10.95
N THR A 148 -7.50 1.71 -9.82
CA THR A 148 -6.36 1.57 -8.89
C THR A 148 -5.16 0.89 -9.56
N VAL A 149 -5.38 -0.20 -10.30
CA VAL A 149 -4.34 -0.88 -11.07
C VAL A 149 -3.75 0.05 -12.14
N GLY A 150 -4.60 0.79 -12.85
CA GLY A 150 -4.15 1.77 -13.85
C GLY A 150 -3.31 2.90 -13.24
N LEU A 151 -3.76 3.49 -12.13
CA LEU A 151 -3.02 4.53 -11.41
C LEU A 151 -1.69 4.00 -10.89
N PHE A 152 -1.65 2.80 -10.33
CA PHE A 152 -0.42 2.16 -9.86
C PHE A 152 0.58 1.92 -11.00
N GLY A 153 0.11 1.36 -12.12
CA GLY A 153 0.95 1.14 -13.30
C GLY A 153 1.51 2.46 -13.85
N LEU A 154 0.66 3.49 -13.95
CA LEU A 154 1.09 4.83 -14.37
C LEU A 154 2.12 5.42 -13.41
N GLN A 155 1.89 5.33 -12.10
CA GLN A 155 2.84 5.81 -11.09
C GLN A 155 4.17 5.07 -11.13
N PHE A 156 4.15 3.76 -11.35
CA PHE A 156 5.37 2.96 -11.46
C PHE A 156 6.19 3.38 -12.69
N VAL A 157 5.56 3.49 -13.87
CA VAL A 157 6.22 3.91 -15.10
C VAL A 157 6.76 5.33 -14.98
N VAL A 158 5.93 6.29 -14.59
CA VAL A 158 6.34 7.70 -14.43
C VAL A 158 7.44 7.82 -13.40
N GLY A 159 7.31 7.16 -12.24
CA GLY A 159 8.34 7.18 -11.19
C GLY A 159 9.67 6.58 -11.65
N PHE A 160 9.64 5.45 -12.37
CA PHE A 160 10.83 4.81 -12.91
C PHE A 160 11.57 5.73 -13.91
N PHE A 161 10.85 6.29 -14.88
CA PHE A 161 11.48 7.18 -15.86
C PHE A 161 11.96 8.49 -15.22
N SER A 162 11.10 9.17 -14.46
CA SER A 162 11.43 10.48 -13.88
C SER A 162 12.54 10.40 -12.83
N PHE A 163 12.59 9.35 -12.00
CA PHE A 163 13.49 9.33 -10.85
C PHE A 163 14.66 8.36 -10.95
N LEU A 164 14.67 7.42 -11.91
CA LEU A 164 15.82 6.55 -12.18
C LEU A 164 16.45 6.84 -13.55
N VAL A 165 15.69 6.79 -14.63
CA VAL A 165 16.25 6.93 -16.00
C VAL A 165 16.79 8.34 -16.24
N LEU A 166 16.04 9.37 -15.85
CA LEU A 166 16.48 10.76 -16.01
C LEU A 166 17.66 11.15 -15.10
N LEU A 167 18.07 10.31 -14.14
CA LEU A 167 19.32 10.56 -13.39
C LEU A 167 20.55 10.47 -14.30
N CYS A 168 20.49 9.69 -15.39
CA CYS A 168 21.60 9.60 -16.35
C CYS A 168 21.95 10.94 -17.02
N CYS A 169 20.99 11.88 -17.06
CA CYS A 169 21.14 13.22 -17.63
C CYS A 169 20.87 14.28 -16.56
N GLU A 170 21.65 14.25 -15.47
CA GLU A 170 21.33 14.89 -14.20
C GLU A 170 21.08 16.41 -14.31
N GLY A 171 21.93 17.12 -15.07
CA GLY A 171 21.85 18.58 -15.24
C GLY A 171 20.69 19.05 -16.11
N ALA A 172 20.42 18.38 -17.23
CA ALA A 172 19.39 18.83 -18.19
C ALA A 172 17.95 18.57 -17.70
N THR A 173 17.75 17.62 -16.78
CA THR A 173 16.41 17.17 -16.38
C THR A 173 16.05 17.51 -14.92
N ALA A 174 16.92 18.22 -14.19
CA ALA A 174 16.71 18.56 -12.78
C ALA A 174 15.38 19.28 -12.52
N ALA A 175 15.05 20.30 -13.33
CA ALA A 175 13.80 21.06 -13.19
C ALA A 175 12.55 20.18 -13.41
N CYS A 176 12.58 19.31 -14.42
CA CYS A 176 11.51 18.37 -14.69
C CYS A 176 11.32 17.39 -13.52
N ARG A 177 12.41 16.80 -13.01
CA ARG A 177 12.34 15.89 -11.85
C ARG A 177 11.76 16.58 -10.63
N ALA A 178 12.19 17.82 -10.34
CA ALA A 178 11.68 18.60 -9.22
C ALA A 178 10.16 18.86 -9.32
N ALA A 179 9.67 19.23 -10.51
CA ALA A 179 8.25 19.42 -10.75
C ALA A 179 7.42 18.12 -10.60
N MET A 180 8.01 16.96 -10.86
CA MET A 180 7.33 15.66 -10.78
C MET A 180 7.22 15.12 -9.34
N VAL A 181 8.07 15.55 -8.41
CA VAL A 181 8.05 15.08 -7.00
C VAL A 181 6.67 15.26 -6.33
N PRO A 182 6.06 16.46 -6.30
CA PRO A 182 4.77 16.64 -5.63
C PRO A 182 3.65 15.84 -6.29
N LEU A 183 3.69 15.70 -7.62
CA LEU A 183 2.72 14.88 -8.36
C LEU A 183 2.86 13.41 -8.00
N HIS A 184 4.07 12.87 -8.03
CA HIS A 184 4.33 11.47 -7.70
C HIS A 184 3.96 11.14 -6.25
N ALA A 185 4.32 12.01 -5.30
CA ALA A 185 3.98 11.82 -3.90
C ALA A 185 2.46 11.84 -3.66
N SER A 186 1.76 12.82 -4.25
CA SER A 186 0.31 12.98 -4.07
C SER A 186 -0.47 11.83 -4.71
N PHE A 187 -0.17 11.50 -5.97
CA PHE A 187 -0.82 10.38 -6.66
C PHE A 187 -0.43 9.03 -6.07
N GLY A 188 0.76 8.88 -5.49
CA GLY A 188 1.16 7.72 -4.72
C GLY A 188 0.23 7.49 -3.51
N LEU A 189 -0.02 8.54 -2.72
CA LEU A 189 -0.97 8.47 -1.59
C LEU A 189 -2.42 8.22 -2.06
N ILE A 190 -2.87 8.91 -3.11
CA ILE A 190 -4.21 8.70 -3.69
C ILE A 190 -4.37 7.24 -4.14
N THR A 191 -3.36 6.68 -4.80
CA THR A 191 -3.38 5.28 -5.24
C THR A 191 -3.45 4.32 -4.06
N PHE A 192 -2.70 4.57 -2.99
CA PHE A 192 -2.74 3.77 -1.76
C PHE A 192 -4.13 3.82 -1.09
N MET A 193 -4.74 5.01 -1.02
CA MET A 193 -6.09 5.18 -0.49
C MET A 193 -7.15 4.50 -1.34
N MET A 194 -7.03 4.60 -2.67
CA MET A 194 -7.89 3.89 -3.61
C MET A 194 -7.76 2.37 -3.46
N ALA A 195 -6.56 1.86 -3.21
CA ALA A 195 -6.34 0.45 -2.94
C ALA A 195 -7.02 0.00 -1.63
N ILE A 196 -6.91 0.79 -0.56
CA ILE A 196 -7.63 0.53 0.70
C ILE A 196 -9.14 0.49 0.45
N ALA A 197 -9.70 1.53 -0.19
CA ALA A 197 -11.14 1.60 -0.47
C ALA A 197 -11.62 0.44 -1.37
N THR A 198 -10.79 0.04 -2.35
CA THR A 198 -11.06 -1.13 -3.20
C THR A 198 -11.03 -2.43 -2.38
N CYS A 199 -10.08 -2.59 -1.45
CA CYS A 199 -10.04 -3.74 -0.56
C CYS A 199 -11.28 -3.80 0.34
N LEU A 200 -11.70 -2.67 0.93
CA LEU A 200 -12.90 -2.60 1.78
C LEU A 200 -14.15 -3.01 1.00
N THR A 201 -14.37 -2.46 -0.19
CA THR A 201 -15.51 -2.85 -1.04
C THR A 201 -15.44 -4.32 -1.47
N GLY A 202 -14.23 -4.85 -1.70
CA GLY A 202 -14.02 -6.27 -2.04
C GLY A 202 -14.30 -7.22 -0.89
N LEU A 203 -13.85 -6.90 0.33
CA LEU A 203 -14.15 -7.66 1.55
C LEU A 203 -15.65 -7.67 1.83
N THR A 204 -16.31 -6.52 1.76
CA THR A 204 -17.77 -6.41 1.90
C THR A 204 -18.50 -7.25 0.87
N GLN A 205 -18.14 -7.12 -0.42
CA GLN A 205 -18.72 -7.94 -1.48
C GLN A 205 -18.52 -9.43 -1.21
N ARG A 206 -17.34 -9.82 -0.73
CA ARG A 206 -17.03 -11.23 -0.46
C ARG A 206 -17.86 -11.78 0.69
N ILE A 207 -17.98 -11.07 1.82
CA ILE A 207 -18.84 -11.47 2.96
C ILE A 207 -20.26 -11.79 2.49
N TYR A 208 -20.88 -10.89 1.73
CA TYR A 208 -22.27 -11.10 1.28
C TYR A 208 -22.40 -12.26 0.30
N LEU A 209 -21.38 -12.52 -0.51
CA LEU A 209 -21.39 -13.65 -1.46
C LEU A 209 -21.15 -15.00 -0.79
N THR A 210 -20.41 -15.05 0.33
CA THR A 210 -20.04 -16.32 0.97
C THR A 210 -20.82 -16.65 2.23
N ILE A 211 -21.01 -15.67 3.11
CA ILE A 211 -21.74 -15.83 4.38
C ILE A 211 -23.23 -15.58 4.16
N GLY A 212 -23.57 -14.59 3.32
CA GLY A 212 -24.94 -14.20 3.05
C GLY A 212 -25.50 -13.20 4.07
N ASN A 213 -26.51 -12.41 3.66
CA ASN A 213 -27.02 -11.29 4.44
C ASN A 213 -27.62 -11.72 5.80
N GLU A 214 -28.49 -12.74 5.81
CA GLU A 214 -29.18 -13.19 7.02
C GLU A 214 -28.21 -13.73 8.09
N LYS A 215 -27.18 -14.46 7.66
CA LYS A 215 -26.19 -15.03 8.58
C LYS A 215 -25.20 -13.97 9.06
N TYR A 216 -24.80 -13.06 8.17
CA TYR A 216 -23.91 -11.96 8.53
C TYR A 216 -24.56 -11.01 9.55
N SER A 217 -25.87 -10.77 9.46
CA SER A 217 -26.59 -9.90 10.39
C SER A 217 -26.99 -10.57 11.70
N SER A 218 -27.15 -11.90 11.73
CA SER A 218 -27.65 -12.62 12.92
C SER A 218 -26.61 -12.87 14.01
N TRP A 219 -25.31 -12.79 13.70
CA TRP A 219 -24.22 -13.04 14.67
C TRP A 219 -24.44 -14.35 15.46
N THR A 220 -24.42 -15.49 14.75
CA THR A 220 -24.53 -16.83 15.36
C THR A 220 -23.24 -17.66 15.14
N ASP A 221 -22.62 -18.08 16.24
CA ASP A 221 -21.39 -18.89 16.36
C ASP A 221 -21.53 -20.20 15.54
N PRO A 222 -20.60 -20.63 14.64
CA PRO A 222 -19.16 -20.29 14.45
C PRO A 222 -18.82 -19.35 13.27
N LEU A 223 -19.81 -18.84 12.54
CA LEU A 223 -19.60 -17.90 11.43
C LEU A 223 -19.27 -16.46 11.91
N ASP A 224 -19.51 -16.19 13.19
CA ASP A 224 -19.15 -14.94 13.86
C ASP A 224 -17.65 -14.69 13.81
N LEU A 225 -16.86 -15.73 14.05
CA LEU A 225 -15.40 -15.62 14.05
C LEU A 225 -14.86 -15.23 12.68
N GLU A 226 -15.41 -15.80 11.60
CA GLU A 226 -15.02 -15.42 10.24
C GLU A 226 -15.34 -13.95 9.97
N SER A 227 -16.55 -13.53 10.33
CA SER A 227 -17.03 -12.16 10.12
C SER A 227 -16.23 -11.15 10.94
N ILE A 228 -15.89 -11.48 12.19
CA ILE A 228 -15.02 -10.70 13.07
C ILE A 228 -13.63 -10.55 12.46
N ILE A 229 -13.04 -11.62 11.91
CA ILE A 229 -11.71 -11.57 11.30
C ILE A 229 -11.71 -10.69 10.05
N ILE A 230 -12.72 -10.80 9.19
CA ILE A 230 -12.81 -9.96 7.99
C ILE A 230 -13.03 -8.48 8.38
N ASN A 231 -13.91 -8.21 9.35
CA ASN A 231 -14.13 -6.85 9.84
C ASN A 231 -12.89 -6.29 10.53
N SER A 232 -12.15 -7.11 11.28
CA SER A 232 -10.87 -6.72 11.89
C SER A 232 -9.83 -6.36 10.82
N LEU A 233 -9.73 -7.17 9.76
CA LEU A 233 -8.90 -6.86 8.60
C LEU A 233 -9.31 -5.52 7.96
N ALA A 234 -10.61 -5.30 7.76
CA ALA A 234 -11.12 -4.03 7.24
C ALA A 234 -10.75 -2.84 8.15
N MET A 235 -10.87 -2.98 9.47
CA MET A 235 -10.48 -1.93 10.42
C MET A 235 -8.98 -1.66 10.43
N VAL A 236 -8.14 -2.69 10.26
CA VAL A 236 -6.69 -2.53 10.07
C VAL A 236 -6.41 -1.71 8.80
N LEU A 237 -7.11 -1.98 7.69
CA LEU A 237 -6.96 -1.21 6.44
C LEU A 237 -7.41 0.26 6.60
N VAL A 238 -8.51 0.51 7.32
CA VAL A 238 -8.96 1.88 7.65
C VAL A 238 -7.91 2.60 8.50
N ALA A 239 -7.40 1.94 9.54
CA ALA A 239 -6.35 2.50 10.40
C ALA A 239 -5.08 2.84 9.60
N LEU A 240 -4.67 1.97 8.66
CA LEU A 240 -3.58 2.25 7.73
C LEU A 240 -3.85 3.49 6.88
N GLY A 241 -5.06 3.65 6.34
CA GLY A 241 -5.42 4.85 5.57
C GLY A 241 -5.25 6.12 6.39
N ILE A 242 -5.84 6.16 7.59
CA ILE A 242 -5.72 7.30 8.52
C ILE A 242 -4.25 7.59 8.83
N LEU A 243 -3.50 6.54 9.20
CA LEU A 243 -2.11 6.68 9.64
C LEU A 243 -1.19 7.14 8.50
N PHE A 244 -1.34 6.62 7.28
CA PHE A 244 -0.53 7.04 6.13
C PHE A 244 -0.87 8.46 5.68
N SER A 245 -2.15 8.86 5.74
CA SER A 245 -2.53 10.26 5.54
C SER A 245 -1.84 11.18 6.54
N TYR A 246 -1.84 10.82 7.82
CA TYR A 246 -1.17 11.60 8.85
C TYR A 246 0.36 11.65 8.64
N LEU A 247 0.97 10.48 8.46
CA LEU A 247 2.41 10.28 8.39
C LEU A 247 3.06 11.01 7.20
N LEU A 248 2.39 11.03 6.03
CA LEU A 248 2.97 11.65 4.84
C LEU A 248 2.82 13.17 4.80
N HIS A 249 1.81 13.73 5.47
CA HIS A 249 1.61 15.18 5.56
C HIS A 249 2.37 15.86 6.70
N ARG A 250 2.81 15.10 7.71
CA ARG A 250 3.49 15.69 8.86
C ARG A 250 4.96 15.99 8.58
N ASP A 251 5.28 17.28 8.47
CA ASP A 251 6.63 17.76 8.14
C ASP A 251 7.68 17.36 9.18
N SER A 252 7.32 17.29 10.47
CA SER A 252 8.24 16.82 11.52
C SER A 252 8.67 15.36 11.33
N LEU A 253 7.93 14.57 10.55
CA LEU A 253 8.28 13.18 10.23
C LEU A 253 9.05 13.06 8.91
N LYS A 254 9.16 14.13 8.12
CA LYS A 254 9.99 14.15 6.90
C LYS A 254 11.47 14.08 7.28
N ASN A 255 12.31 13.58 6.37
CA ASN A 255 13.75 13.57 6.58
C ASN A 255 14.28 15.01 6.49
N SER A 256 14.93 15.50 7.57
CA SER A 256 15.44 16.87 7.67
C SER A 256 16.42 17.27 6.54
N ARG A 257 16.98 16.30 5.80
CA ARG A 257 17.77 16.57 4.58
C ARG A 257 16.95 17.11 3.40
N GLU A 258 15.64 16.86 3.33
CA GLU A 258 14.79 17.45 2.29
C GLU A 258 14.63 18.96 2.48
N ALA A 259 14.47 19.42 3.73
CA ALA A 259 14.39 20.85 4.06
C ALA A 259 15.68 21.60 3.70
N LEU A 260 16.83 21.01 4.02
CA LEU A 260 18.15 21.62 3.75
C LEU A 260 18.56 21.60 2.27
N LEU A 261 18.03 20.69 1.46
CA LEU A 261 18.32 20.64 0.01
C LEU A 261 17.34 21.49 -0.80
N SER A 262 16.09 21.65 -0.35
CA SER A 262 15.16 22.63 -0.95
C SER A 262 15.56 24.08 -0.65
N GLU A 263 16.27 24.33 0.46
CA GLU A 263 16.84 25.65 0.77
C GLU A 263 18.19 25.94 0.07
N ARG A 264 18.81 24.93 -0.56
CA ARG A 264 20.11 25.04 -1.23
C ARG A 264 20.05 24.89 -2.76
N LEU A 265 18.85 24.84 -3.33
CA LEU A 265 18.55 25.02 -4.75
C LEU A 265 17.84 26.36 -4.95
#